data_AF-A0A7K5A5F2-F1
#
_entry.id   AF-A0A7K5A5F2-F1
#
_cell.length_a   1.000
_cell.length_b   1.000
_cell.length_c   1.000
_cell.angle_alpha   90.00
_cell.angle_beta   90.00
_cell.angle_gamma   90.00
#
_symmetry.space_group_name_H-M   'P 1'
#
loop_
_entity.id
_entity.type
_entity.pdbx_description
1 polymer ?
#
loop_
_entity_poly.entity_id
_entity_poly.type
_entity_poly.pdbx_seq_one_letter_code
_entity_poly.pdbx_strand_id
1 'polypeptide(L)'
;VVADAITQAVEEKFFQGILQQQLLQMSELTVLHATAMLTGTVRHIRAPPLLHHLVLFMLGPGRHPESPGDAPQSLRTQLIARCTHLCDEISLASLRLFEELLQKPHEHVAHSLVLRNLENRGYLQRGPLAHEERGPPEADPDGDGLDLEEDPYFTDGFPDAGFRTAQKPPVGSVPSGKGQVSEVVSR
;
A
#
# COMPACT_ATOMS: atom_id res chain seq x y z
N VAL A 1 -28.36 6.25 -12.29
CA VAL A 1 -29.22 7.45 -12.14
C VAL A 1 -29.65 7.67 -10.69
N VAL A 2 -30.47 6.79 -10.08
CA VAL A 2 -30.90 7.00 -8.67
C VAL A 2 -29.74 6.88 -7.68
N ALA A 3 -28.89 5.86 -7.82
CA ALA A 3 -27.72 5.68 -6.96
C ALA A 3 -26.72 6.86 -7.06
N ASP A 4 -26.54 7.42 -8.26
CA ASP A 4 -25.66 8.56 -8.49
C ASP A 4 -26.25 9.83 -7.88
N ALA A 5 -27.54 10.08 -8.06
CA ALA A 5 -28.23 11.22 -7.44
C ALA A 5 -28.20 11.16 -5.90
N ILE A 6 -28.39 9.97 -5.32
CA ILE A 6 -28.26 9.76 -3.87
C ILE A 6 -26.82 10.02 -3.43
N THR A 7 -25.83 9.50 -4.16
CA THR A 7 -24.42 9.66 -3.82
C THR A 7 -24.01 11.13 -3.86
N GLN A 8 -24.42 11.85 -4.90
CA GLN A 8 -24.20 13.30 -5.01
C GLN A 8 -24.88 14.07 -3.87
N ALA A 9 -26.12 13.74 -3.54
CA ALA A 9 -26.82 14.38 -2.43
C ALA A 9 -26.12 14.13 -1.08
N VAL A 10 -25.59 12.91 -0.86
CA VAL A 10 -24.80 12.60 0.34
C VAL A 10 -23.49 13.37 0.37
N GLU A 11 -22.79 13.47 -0.76
CA GLU A 11 -21.57 14.26 -0.84
C GLU A 11 -21.82 15.73 -0.48
N GLU A 12 -22.80 16.36 -1.12
CA GLU A 12 -23.11 17.78 -0.90
C GLU A 12 -23.62 18.05 0.53
N LYS A 13 -24.59 17.25 1.00
CA LYS A 13 -25.26 17.52 2.28
C LYS A 13 -24.47 17.04 3.48
N PHE A 14 -23.82 15.88 3.37
CA PHE A 14 -23.17 15.23 4.51
C PHE A 14 -21.64 15.40 4.46
N PHE A 15 -20.97 15.05 3.36
CA PHE A 15 -19.51 15.13 3.31
C PHE A 15 -19.03 16.59 3.35
N GLN A 16 -19.51 17.42 2.43
CA GLN A 16 -19.10 18.83 2.33
C GLN A 16 -19.85 19.72 3.32
N GLY A 17 -21.16 19.52 3.46
CA GLY A 17 -22.02 20.35 4.30
C GLY A 17 -21.81 20.19 5.81
N ILE A 18 -21.47 18.99 6.27
CA ILE A 18 -21.37 18.67 7.71
C ILE A 18 -19.95 18.24 8.08
N LEU A 19 -19.48 17.13 7.51
CA LEU A 19 -18.20 16.53 7.91
C LEU A 19 -17.02 17.44 7.66
N GLN A 20 -16.95 18.09 6.50
CA GLN A 20 -15.86 19.00 6.18
C GLN A 20 -15.77 20.13 7.19
N GLN A 21 -16.89 20.77 7.53
CA GLN A 21 -16.89 21.87 8.49
C GLN A 21 -16.40 21.40 9.85
N GLN A 22 -16.90 20.26 10.34
CA GLN A 22 -16.47 19.69 11.63
C GLN A 22 -14.99 19.28 11.62
N LEU A 23 -14.51 18.72 10.51
CA LEU A 23 -13.12 18.34 10.33
C LEU A 23 -12.19 19.55 10.14
N LEU A 24 -12.69 20.73 9.79
CA LEU A 24 -11.90 21.96 9.68
C LEU A 24 -11.91 22.79 10.98
N GLN A 25 -12.68 22.38 12.00
CA GLN A 25 -12.69 23.07 13.30
C GLN A 25 -11.39 22.86 14.08
N MET A 26 -11.12 23.81 14.99
CA MET A 26 -9.93 23.82 15.86
C MET A 26 -10.17 23.15 17.23
N SER A 27 -11.41 22.78 17.53
CA SER A 27 -11.79 22.13 18.79
C SER A 27 -11.34 20.68 18.78
N GLU A 28 -10.54 20.26 19.77
CA GLU A 28 -10.06 18.88 19.90
C GLU A 28 -11.21 17.87 19.99
N LEU A 29 -12.23 18.18 20.81
CA LEU A 29 -13.42 17.34 20.96
C LEU A 29 -14.17 17.20 19.64
N THR A 30 -14.34 18.29 18.89
CA THR A 30 -15.02 18.23 17.58
C THR A 30 -14.20 17.43 16.59
N VAL A 31 -12.87 17.62 16.56
CA VAL A 31 -11.97 16.87 15.68
C VAL A 31 -12.04 15.38 15.99
N LEU A 32 -11.99 14.98 17.26
CA LEU A 32 -12.12 13.58 17.67
C LEU A 32 -13.46 13.00 17.25
N HIS A 33 -14.56 13.70 17.54
CA HIS A 33 -15.90 13.23 17.20
C HIS A 33 -16.09 13.13 15.67
N ALA A 34 -15.66 14.13 14.92
CA ALA A 34 -15.75 14.14 13.46
C ALA A 34 -14.87 13.05 12.83
N THR A 35 -13.68 12.83 13.37
CA THR A 35 -12.77 11.76 12.92
C THR A 35 -13.38 10.39 13.22
N ALA A 36 -13.94 10.18 14.41
CA ALA A 36 -14.62 8.93 14.77
C ALA A 36 -15.85 8.66 13.87
N MET A 37 -16.67 9.68 13.60
CA MET A 37 -17.77 9.58 12.64
C MET A 37 -17.26 9.21 11.25
N LEU A 38 -16.22 9.90 10.76
CA LEU A 38 -15.64 9.62 9.46
C LEU A 38 -15.10 8.18 9.39
N THR A 39 -14.38 7.72 10.41
CA THR A 39 -13.90 6.33 10.51
C THR A 39 -15.06 5.34 10.47
N GLY A 40 -16.15 5.60 11.19
CA GLY A 40 -17.35 4.79 11.13
C GLY A 40 -17.98 4.77 9.73
N THR A 41 -18.08 5.92 9.07
CA THR A 41 -18.62 6.00 7.70
C THR A 41 -17.77 5.23 6.71
N VAL A 42 -16.44 5.37 6.76
CA VAL A 42 -15.50 4.58 5.96
C VAL A 42 -15.77 3.11 6.21
N ARG A 43 -15.75 2.64 7.47
CA ARG A 43 -15.99 1.25 7.82
C ARG A 43 -17.30 0.68 7.24
N HIS A 44 -18.40 1.42 7.37
CA HIS A 44 -19.74 0.92 7.02
C HIS A 44 -20.12 1.06 5.54
N ILE A 45 -19.50 1.99 4.79
CA ILE A 45 -19.83 2.15 3.36
C ILE A 45 -19.35 0.94 2.57
N ARG A 46 -20.32 0.31 1.89
CA ARG A 46 -20.12 -0.84 0.98
C ARG A 46 -20.52 -0.54 -0.46
N ALA A 47 -21.31 0.52 -0.69
CA ALA A 47 -21.74 0.91 -2.03
C ALA A 47 -20.54 1.49 -2.81
N PRO A 48 -20.12 0.90 -3.94
CA PRO A 48 -18.97 1.39 -4.72
C PRO A 48 -19.04 2.87 -5.12
N PRO A 49 -20.18 3.41 -5.63
CA PRO A 49 -20.22 4.83 -6.00
C PRO A 49 -20.06 5.74 -4.78
N LEU A 50 -20.69 5.40 -3.65
CA LEU A 50 -20.56 6.20 -2.44
C LEU A 50 -19.14 6.16 -1.85
N LEU A 51 -18.49 4.99 -1.90
CA LEU A 51 -17.09 4.85 -1.50
C LEU A 51 -16.18 5.72 -2.38
N HIS A 52 -16.42 5.75 -3.69
CA HIS A 52 -15.66 6.57 -4.61
C HIS A 52 -15.71 8.05 -4.24
N HIS A 53 -16.92 8.58 -4.02
CA HIS A 53 -17.10 9.98 -3.62
C HIS A 53 -16.49 10.28 -2.25
N LEU A 54 -16.60 9.36 -1.28
CA LEU A 54 -15.95 9.52 0.03
C LEU A 54 -14.43 9.60 -0.08
N VAL A 55 -13.84 8.72 -0.89
CA VAL A 55 -12.38 8.68 -1.12
C VAL A 55 -11.91 9.96 -1.81
N LEU A 56 -12.65 10.45 -2.81
CA LEU A 56 -12.35 11.72 -3.47
C LEU A 56 -12.49 12.92 -2.52
N PHE A 57 -13.51 12.92 -1.66
CA PHE A 57 -13.69 13.93 -0.63
C PHE A 57 -12.50 13.98 0.35
N MET A 58 -12.05 12.81 0.82
CA MET A 58 -10.96 12.71 1.80
C MET A 58 -9.58 13.00 1.20
N LEU A 59 -9.27 12.41 0.04
CA LEU A 59 -7.92 12.39 -0.54
C LEU A 59 -7.74 13.40 -1.68
N GLY A 60 -8.82 13.98 -2.18
CA GLY A 60 -8.86 14.82 -3.37
C GLY A 60 -8.83 14.01 -4.68
N PRO A 61 -9.24 14.61 -5.81
CA PRO A 61 -9.23 13.95 -7.12
C PRO A 61 -7.84 13.87 -7.77
N GLY A 62 -6.88 14.64 -7.27
CA GLY A 62 -5.54 14.73 -7.85
C GLY A 62 -4.72 13.46 -7.69
N ARG A 63 -4.38 12.82 -8.82
CA ARG A 63 -3.41 11.71 -8.89
C ARG A 63 -1.96 12.18 -9.13
N HIS A 64 -1.78 13.44 -9.52
CA HIS A 64 -0.47 14.03 -9.83
C HIS A 64 0.41 14.13 -8.59
N PRO A 65 1.75 14.06 -8.74
CA PRO A 65 2.68 14.19 -7.63
C PRO A 65 2.50 15.51 -6.87
N GLU A 66 2.62 15.48 -5.54
CA GLU A 66 2.53 16.70 -4.73
C GLU A 66 3.71 17.63 -5.06
N SER A 67 3.40 18.78 -5.63
CA SER A 67 4.39 19.82 -5.88
C SER A 67 4.50 20.75 -4.65
N PRO A 68 5.71 21.19 -4.28
CA PRO A 68 5.88 22.20 -3.22
C PRO A 68 5.34 23.55 -3.72
N GLY A 69 4.04 23.76 -3.55
CA GLY A 69 3.28 24.88 -4.12
C GLY A 69 1.79 24.59 -4.29
N ASP A 70 1.39 23.31 -4.29
CA ASP A 70 -0.01 22.92 -4.25
C ASP A 70 -0.68 23.39 -2.94
N ALA A 71 -1.91 23.88 -3.07
CA ALA A 71 -2.61 24.57 -1.99
C ALA A 71 -2.62 23.74 -0.68
N PRO A 72 -2.10 24.28 0.44
CA PRO A 72 -1.92 23.56 1.69
C PRO A 72 -3.23 23.19 2.41
N GLN A 73 -4.40 23.52 1.83
CA GLN A 73 -5.72 23.36 2.44
C GLN A 73 -6.54 22.17 1.92
N SER A 74 -5.92 21.15 1.32
CA SER A 74 -6.66 19.90 1.07
C SER A 74 -6.98 19.19 2.40
N LEU A 75 -8.20 18.66 2.55
CA LEU A 75 -8.62 17.89 3.73
C LEU A 75 -7.61 16.78 4.06
N ARG A 76 -7.09 16.12 3.04
CA ARG A 76 -6.01 15.13 3.12
C ARG A 76 -4.80 15.63 3.90
N THR A 77 -4.25 16.79 3.54
CA THR A 77 -3.06 17.36 4.18
C THR A 77 -3.29 17.57 5.68
N GLN A 78 -4.49 18.02 6.05
CA GLN A 78 -4.86 18.23 7.45
C GLN A 78 -5.03 16.91 8.20
N LEU A 79 -5.69 15.91 7.59
CA LEU A 79 -5.83 14.58 8.18
C LEU A 79 -4.46 13.92 8.40
N ILE A 80 -3.53 14.06 7.45
CA ILE A 80 -2.16 13.56 7.59
C ILE A 80 -1.41 14.30 8.71
N ALA A 81 -1.53 15.62 8.78
CA ALA A 81 -0.89 16.41 9.84
C ALA A 81 -1.39 16.01 11.25
N ARG A 82 -2.64 15.55 11.36
CA ARG A 82 -3.20 15.05 12.63
C ARG A 82 -2.59 13.74 13.10
N CYS A 83 -2.00 12.93 12.22
CA CYS A 83 -1.32 11.71 12.62
C CYS A 83 -0.08 11.97 13.49
N THR A 84 0.46 13.19 13.45
CA THR A 84 1.60 13.64 14.26
C THR A 84 1.20 14.76 15.21
N HIS A 85 -0.06 14.78 15.66
CA HIS A 85 -0.56 15.78 16.60
C HIS A 85 0.00 15.55 18.00
N LEU A 86 0.14 16.64 18.79
CA LEU A 86 0.66 16.59 20.17
C LEU A 86 -0.26 15.81 21.13
N CYS A 87 -1.56 15.81 20.86
CA CYS A 87 -2.54 14.98 21.58
C CYS A 87 -2.59 13.58 20.96
N ASP A 88 -2.17 12.57 21.74
CA ASP A 88 -2.11 11.17 21.33
C ASP A 88 -3.47 10.63 20.88
N GLU A 89 -4.57 11.06 21.50
CA GLU A 89 -5.91 10.63 21.13
C GLU A 89 -6.27 11.04 19.70
N ILE A 90 -5.90 12.26 19.30
CA ILE A 90 -6.13 12.77 17.94
C ILE A 90 -5.25 12.02 16.94
N SER A 91 -3.99 11.81 17.28
CA SER A 91 -3.04 11.04 16.46
C SER A 91 -3.54 9.61 16.24
N LEU A 92 -3.93 8.92 17.31
CA LEU A 92 -4.43 7.56 17.24
C LEU A 92 -5.76 7.47 16.49
N ALA A 93 -6.70 8.38 16.74
CA ALA A 93 -7.98 8.41 16.02
C ALA A 93 -7.78 8.62 14.51
N SER A 94 -6.85 9.49 14.14
CA SER A 94 -6.50 9.76 12.73
C SER A 94 -5.78 8.57 12.08
N LEU A 95 -4.88 7.89 12.79
CA LEU A 95 -4.24 6.67 12.29
C LEU A 95 -5.26 5.55 12.05
N ARG A 96 -6.22 5.35 12.97
CA ARG A 96 -7.31 4.38 12.80
C ARG A 96 -8.21 4.69 11.60
N LEU A 97 -8.45 5.97 11.32
CA LEU A 97 -9.17 6.39 10.12
C LEU A 97 -8.46 5.91 8.85
N PHE A 98 -7.14 6.14 8.75
CA PHE A 98 -6.36 5.71 7.59
C PHE A 98 -6.24 4.19 7.50
N GLU A 99 -6.14 3.50 8.62
CA GLU A 99 -6.19 2.03 8.66
C GLU A 99 -7.47 1.49 8.03
N GLU A 100 -8.64 2.01 8.44
CA GLU A 100 -9.93 1.63 7.87
C GLU A 100 -10.04 1.98 6.38
N LEU A 101 -9.44 3.10 5.97
CA LEU A 101 -9.44 3.52 4.58
C LEU A 101 -8.58 2.59 3.70
N LEU A 102 -7.41 2.18 4.19
CA LEU A 102 -6.50 1.26 3.51
C LEU A 102 -7.09 -0.15 3.35
N GLN A 103 -8.00 -0.55 4.24
CA GLN A 103 -8.74 -1.81 4.09
C GLN A 103 -9.78 -1.77 2.96
N LYS A 104 -10.04 -0.62 2.34
CA LYS A 104 -11.02 -0.51 1.25
C LYS A 104 -10.42 -0.95 -0.09
N PRO A 105 -11.16 -1.76 -0.88
CA PRO A 105 -10.71 -2.19 -2.21
C PRO A 105 -10.91 -1.06 -3.24
N HIS A 106 -10.18 0.06 -3.07
CA HIS A 106 -10.28 1.24 -3.92
C HIS A 106 -8.88 1.76 -4.28
N GLU A 107 -8.48 1.58 -5.54
CA GLU A 107 -7.15 1.91 -6.09
C GLU A 107 -6.66 3.31 -5.71
N HIS A 108 -7.55 4.32 -5.76
CA HIS A 108 -7.19 5.71 -5.47
C HIS A 108 -6.66 5.93 -4.05
N VAL A 109 -7.01 5.05 -3.09
CA VAL A 109 -6.49 5.12 -1.72
C VAL A 109 -5.00 4.82 -1.70
N ALA A 110 -4.60 3.65 -2.22
CA ALA A 110 -3.20 3.25 -2.29
C ALA A 110 -2.40 4.21 -3.18
N HIS A 111 -2.98 4.65 -4.30
CA HIS A 111 -2.33 5.62 -5.18
C HIS A 111 -2.04 6.93 -4.47
N SER A 112 -3.05 7.54 -3.84
CA SER A 112 -2.93 8.87 -3.23
C SER A 112 -2.09 8.88 -1.95
N LEU A 113 -2.13 7.80 -1.15
CA LEU A 113 -1.38 7.73 0.10
C LEU A 113 0.06 7.23 -0.12
N VAL A 114 0.27 6.31 -1.07
CA VAL A 114 1.56 5.62 -1.24
C VAL A 114 2.21 5.99 -2.57
N LEU A 115 1.62 5.58 -3.70
CA LEU A 115 2.31 5.63 -5.01
C LEU A 115 2.70 7.03 -5.44
N ARG A 116 1.80 8.01 -5.26
CA ARG A 116 2.07 9.43 -5.57
C ARG A 116 3.32 9.97 -4.85
N ASN A 117 3.59 9.49 -3.64
CA ASN A 117 4.74 9.91 -2.85
C ASN A 117 6.04 9.21 -3.27
N LEU A 118 5.96 8.08 -3.99
CA LEU A 118 7.09 7.30 -4.47
C LEU A 118 7.52 7.70 -5.88
N GLU A 119 6.59 8.11 -6.74
CA GLU A 119 6.86 8.49 -8.15
C GLU A 119 7.96 9.57 -8.26
N ASN A 120 7.87 10.64 -7.47
CA ASN A 120 8.84 11.73 -7.48
C ASN A 120 10.18 11.40 -6.81
N ARG A 121 10.25 10.29 -6.07
CA ARG A 121 11.46 9.90 -5.32
C ARG A 121 12.34 8.94 -6.11
N GLY A 122 11.93 8.56 -7.33
CA GLY A 122 12.76 7.77 -8.24
C GLY A 122 13.08 6.36 -7.74
N TYR A 123 12.32 5.80 -6.78
CA TYR A 123 12.60 4.44 -6.25
C TYR A 123 12.47 3.34 -7.31
N LEU A 124 11.71 3.59 -8.38
CA LEU A 124 11.59 2.70 -9.55
C LEU A 124 12.58 3.05 -10.67
N GLN A 125 13.30 4.15 -10.54
CA GLN A 125 14.40 4.50 -11.42
C GLN A 125 15.55 3.59 -11.01
N ARG A 126 15.46 2.32 -11.45
CA ARG A 126 16.61 1.44 -11.58
C ARG A 126 17.65 2.32 -12.23
N GLY A 127 18.68 2.68 -11.47
CA GLY A 127 19.76 3.54 -11.96
C GLY A 127 20.16 3.03 -13.34
N PRO A 128 20.59 3.92 -14.27
CA PRO A 128 21.01 3.47 -15.58
C PRO A 128 21.85 2.25 -15.30
N LEU A 129 21.44 1.10 -15.85
CA LEU A 129 22.28 -0.07 -15.84
C LEU A 129 23.59 0.53 -16.28
N ALA A 130 24.52 0.66 -15.33
CA ALA A 130 25.89 0.76 -15.69
C ALA A 130 25.97 -0.48 -16.55
N HIS A 131 25.96 -0.24 -17.85
CA HIS A 131 26.92 -0.81 -18.73
C HIS A 131 28.12 -1.03 -17.84
N GLU A 132 28.15 -2.19 -17.16
CA GLU A 132 29.40 -2.86 -16.95
C GLU A 132 29.98 -2.76 -18.33
N GLU A 133 30.97 -1.87 -18.47
CA GLU A 133 31.97 -2.05 -19.49
C GLU A 133 32.38 -3.49 -19.31
N ARG A 134 31.70 -4.37 -20.07
CA ARG A 134 32.18 -5.67 -20.39
C ARG A 134 33.43 -5.35 -21.18
N GLY A 135 34.51 -5.17 -20.43
CA GLY A 135 35.85 -5.18 -20.95
C GLY A 135 35.98 -6.44 -21.81
N PRO A 136 36.86 -6.41 -22.82
CA PRO A 136 37.12 -7.58 -23.65
C PRO A 136 37.38 -8.80 -22.74
N PRO A 137 36.96 -10.01 -23.15
CA PRO A 137 37.17 -11.20 -22.34
C PRO A 137 38.68 -11.46 -22.28
N GLU A 138 39.34 -11.00 -21.22
CA GLU A 138 40.70 -11.38 -20.93
C GLU A 138 40.67 -12.80 -20.36
N ALA A 139 41.44 -13.66 -21.02
CA ALA A 139 41.50 -15.09 -20.77
C ALA A 139 41.88 -15.38 -19.32
N ASP A 140 41.20 -16.38 -18.74
CA ASP A 140 41.53 -16.99 -17.44
C ASP A 140 43.03 -17.29 -17.33
N PRO A 141 43.65 -16.93 -16.19
CA PRO A 141 44.68 -17.74 -15.59
C PRO A 141 44.21 -18.16 -14.19
N ASP A 142 43.95 -19.45 -14.07
CA ASP A 142 44.19 -20.28 -12.89
C ASP A 142 43.56 -19.83 -11.57
N GLY A 143 42.56 -20.62 -11.16
CA GLY A 143 41.87 -20.50 -9.90
C GLY A 143 42.83 -20.46 -8.70
N ASP A 144 42.68 -19.40 -7.92
CA ASP A 144 43.11 -19.38 -6.53
C ASP A 144 41.88 -19.11 -5.68
N GLY A 145 41.59 -20.05 -4.77
CA GLY A 145 40.39 -20.05 -3.97
C GLY A 145 40.34 -18.82 -3.09
N LEU A 146 39.34 -17.97 -3.31
CA LEU A 146 38.96 -16.96 -2.33
C LEU A 146 38.35 -17.70 -1.14
N ASP A 147 39.18 -18.00 -0.14
CA ASP A 147 38.76 -18.30 1.23
C ASP A 147 37.98 -17.08 1.75
N LEU A 148 36.67 -17.07 1.47
CA LEU A 148 35.74 -16.17 2.10
C LEU A 148 35.51 -16.71 3.51
N GLU A 149 36.22 -16.17 4.48
CA GLU A 149 35.97 -16.41 5.90
C GLU A 149 34.48 -16.18 6.18
N GLU A 150 33.76 -17.25 6.53
CA GLU A 150 32.35 -17.19 6.87
C GLU A 150 32.17 -16.37 8.15
N ASP A 151 31.44 -15.26 8.07
CA ASP A 151 31.12 -14.42 9.22
C ASP A 151 30.30 -15.23 10.24
N PRO A 152 30.81 -15.44 11.47
CA PRO A 152 30.15 -16.26 12.49
C PRO A 152 28.79 -15.68 12.94
N TYR A 153 28.45 -14.45 12.54
CA TYR A 153 27.17 -13.81 12.87
C TYR A 153 26.01 -14.22 11.95
N PHE A 154 26.28 -14.87 10.80
CA PHE A 154 25.25 -15.29 9.84
C PHE A 154 24.94 -16.80 9.87
N THR A 155 25.54 -17.56 10.79
CA THR A 155 25.39 -19.02 10.89
C THR A 155 24.09 -19.51 11.54
N ASP A 156 23.17 -18.62 11.91
CA ASP A 156 21.88 -19.02 12.46
C ASP A 156 20.85 -19.23 11.33
N GLY A 157 20.68 -20.51 10.99
CA GLY A 157 19.88 -21.00 9.89
C GLY A 157 18.47 -20.41 9.80
N PHE A 158 18.19 -19.81 8.65
CA PHE A 158 16.81 -19.61 8.19
C PHE A 158 16.18 -20.98 7.94
N PRO A 159 14.99 -21.28 8.51
CA PRO A 159 14.30 -22.53 8.21
C PRO A 159 13.92 -22.54 6.72
N ASP A 160 14.29 -23.64 6.08
CA ASP A 160 14.10 -23.99 4.68
C ASP A 160 12.63 -23.83 4.22
N ALA A 161 12.27 -22.63 3.80
CA ALA A 161 11.10 -22.37 2.97
C ALA A 161 11.59 -22.28 1.52
N GLY A 162 11.90 -23.44 0.94
CA GLY A 162 12.38 -23.57 -0.43
C GLY A 162 11.45 -22.90 -1.43
N PHE A 163 11.83 -21.70 -1.89
CA PHE A 163 11.41 -21.17 -3.17
C PHE A 163 12.10 -22.00 -4.26
N ARG A 164 11.50 -23.13 -4.62
CA ARG A 164 11.84 -23.88 -5.84
C ARG A 164 11.58 -22.99 -7.04
N THR A 165 12.60 -22.26 -7.47
CA THR A 165 12.67 -21.71 -8.82
C THR A 165 12.81 -22.87 -9.80
N ALA A 166 11.97 -22.87 -10.82
CA ALA A 166 11.82 -23.93 -11.79
C ALA A 166 13.14 -24.22 -12.54
N GLN A 167 13.77 -25.35 -12.25
CA GLN A 167 14.75 -25.95 -13.17
C GLN A 167 14.06 -27.00 -14.05
N LYS A 168 14.15 -26.72 -15.35
CA LYS A 168 13.77 -27.54 -16.50
C LYS A 168 14.35 -28.96 -16.39
N PRO A 169 13.58 -30.04 -16.66
CA PRO A 169 14.11 -31.40 -16.53
C PRO A 169 14.99 -31.74 -17.75
N PRO A 170 16.13 -32.45 -17.56
CA PRO A 170 16.81 -33.11 -18.64
C PRO A 170 16.07 -34.39 -19.03
N VAL A 171 16.23 -34.75 -20.29
CA VAL A 171 15.63 -35.88 -20.99
C VAL A 171 16.09 -37.22 -20.37
N GLY A 172 15.11 -38.10 -20.14
CA GLY A 172 15.28 -39.55 -20.31
C GLY A 172 15.53 -40.38 -19.06
N SER A 173 14.45 -40.96 -18.50
CA SER A 173 14.35 -42.40 -18.18
C SER A 173 13.02 -42.70 -17.47
N VAL A 174 12.16 -43.50 -18.11
CA VAL A 174 11.01 -44.24 -17.56
C VAL A 174 11.52 -45.70 -17.46
N PRO A 175 11.15 -46.56 -16.47
CA PRO A 175 9.76 -46.77 -16.10
C PRO A 175 9.38 -47.23 -14.67
N SER A 176 8.07 -47.10 -14.43
CA SER A 176 7.18 -48.07 -13.74
C SER A 176 7.26 -48.23 -12.22
N GLY A 177 6.23 -47.71 -11.54
CA GLY A 177 5.87 -48.12 -10.17
C GLY A 177 4.50 -47.55 -9.77
N LYS A 178 3.49 -48.43 -9.73
CA LYS A 178 2.08 -48.17 -9.40
C LYS A 178 1.88 -47.61 -7.98
N GLY A 179 0.89 -46.74 -7.80
CA GLY A 179 0.41 -46.36 -6.46
C GLY A 179 -0.67 -45.28 -6.46
N GLN A 180 -1.83 -45.56 -7.04
CA GLN A 180 -3.06 -44.81 -6.79
C GLN A 180 -3.58 -45.17 -5.38
N VAL A 181 -3.88 -44.18 -4.53
CA VAL A 181 -5.00 -44.26 -3.59
C VAL A 181 -5.63 -42.87 -3.46
N SER A 182 -6.92 -42.79 -3.77
CA SER A 182 -7.82 -41.67 -3.49
C SER A 182 -8.75 -42.09 -2.37
N GLU A 183 -8.92 -41.25 -1.36
CA GLU A 183 -10.01 -41.33 -0.37
C GLU A 183 -10.18 -39.90 0.17
N VAL A 184 -11.09 -39.05 -0.31
CA VAL A 184 -12.57 -38.98 -0.31
C VAL A 184 -13.29 -39.09 1.05
N VAL A 185 -13.89 -37.95 1.41
CA VAL A 185 -15.09 -37.62 2.21
C VAL A 185 -15.18 -37.77 3.75
N SER A 186 -15.79 -36.69 4.29
CA SER A 186 -16.84 -36.62 5.34
C SER A 186 -16.39 -36.80 6.79
N ARG A 187 -16.85 -36.02 7.77
CA ARG A 187 -18.10 -35.25 7.91
C ARG A 187 -17.93 -34.21 9.01
#